data_AF-A0A9P4XYR9-F1
#
_entry.id   AF-A0A9P4XYR9-F1
#
_cell.length_a   1.000
_cell.length_b   1.000
_cell.length_c   1.000
_cell.angle_alpha   90.00
_cell.angle_beta   90.00
_cell.angle_gamma   90.00
#
_symmetry.space_group_name_H-M   'P 1'
#
loop_
_entity.id
_entity.type
_entity.pdbx_description
1 polymer ?
#
loop_
_entity_poly.entity_id
_entity_poly.type
_entity_poly.pdbx_seq_one_letter_code
_entity_poly.pdbx_strand_id
1 'polypeptide(L)'
;KAIYVLDNQAKNAVIAVPVGADGFLDTAAGSTTLTGGAGASAINAATNESAGPDALFSQSALAVSGNTLFAVNPGSNSLSMFTIDPRDATKLTLLGQPVPLPGDFPNTVAVSAQNKLACVGLTGASAGISCVSFDASSGCSEADDLRALDLGQTTPPVGPTNTVSQVFFSADESTLFATVKGNPAVNNTGFLASYAITSNNTAGPSVAATGQQSSPPNTAMLFGAATIPGSTTSLFIADPSFGAAVIGVQQQESTKGTGQTVLSTSAEAVVPGQKAICWLTISPATGTAFLADGGLDRLVEVSPGNATILGEIDLSANGDPGLIDIGAAGVFLYALSPGNGTTDAAVTVVSTKTMSQVQHADLSGLGGSKSAQGIAIL
;
A
#
# COMPACT_ATOMS: atom_id res chain seq x y z
N LYS A 1 -6.86 -7.88 18.16
CA LYS A 1 -6.12 -7.10 17.15
C LYS A 1 -5.09 -8.02 16.51
N ALA A 2 -4.75 -7.77 15.26
CA ALA A 2 -3.74 -8.53 14.54
C ALA A 2 -3.11 -7.65 13.47
N ILE A 3 -1.89 -7.98 13.09
CA ILE A 3 -1.35 -7.56 11.79
C ILE A 3 -1.65 -8.64 10.76
N TYR A 4 -1.68 -8.22 9.50
CA TYR A 4 -1.85 -9.09 8.37
C TYR A 4 -0.80 -8.78 7.31
N VAL A 5 -0.22 -9.84 6.75
CA VAL A 5 0.81 -9.78 5.70
C VAL A 5 0.38 -10.73 4.58
N LEU A 6 0.55 -10.32 3.32
CA LEU A 6 0.31 -11.18 2.16
C LEU A 6 1.58 -11.97 1.88
N ASP A 7 1.51 -13.29 1.86
CA ASP A 7 2.58 -14.13 1.33
C ASP A 7 2.26 -14.49 -0.13
N ASN A 8 2.85 -13.72 -1.05
CA ASN A 8 2.55 -13.67 -2.49
C ASN A 8 3.20 -14.82 -3.28
N GLN A 9 3.09 -16.04 -2.76
CA GLN A 9 3.51 -17.24 -3.46
C GLN A 9 2.45 -17.71 -4.46
N ALA A 10 2.78 -18.73 -5.28
CA ALA A 10 1.83 -19.32 -6.23
C ALA A 10 0.51 -19.76 -5.56
N LYS A 11 0.58 -20.22 -4.30
CA LYS A 11 -0.56 -20.34 -3.41
C LYS A 11 -0.60 -19.10 -2.51
N ASN A 12 -1.32 -18.07 -2.96
CA ASN A 12 -1.35 -16.80 -2.25
C ASN A 12 -2.09 -16.97 -0.91
N ALA A 13 -1.54 -16.37 0.14
CA ALA A 13 -2.04 -16.52 1.50
C ALA A 13 -1.92 -15.24 2.30
N VAL A 14 -2.80 -15.09 3.29
CA VAL A 14 -2.71 -14.04 4.30
C VAL A 14 -2.20 -14.67 5.59
N ILE A 15 -1.08 -14.16 6.08
CA ILE A 15 -0.55 -14.46 7.41
C ILE A 15 -1.17 -13.46 8.38
N ALA A 16 -1.81 -13.95 9.44
CA ALA A 16 -2.39 -13.15 10.50
C ALA A 16 -1.65 -13.40 11.81
N VAL A 17 -1.12 -12.35 12.42
CA VAL A 17 -0.36 -12.45 13.68
C VAL A 17 -1.04 -11.60 14.76
N PRO A 18 -1.42 -12.18 15.91
CA PRO A 18 -2.09 -11.43 16.95
C PRO A 18 -1.15 -10.41 17.57
N VAL A 19 -1.72 -9.25 17.90
CA VAL A 19 -1.03 -8.15 18.57
C VAL A 19 -1.47 -8.14 20.03
N GLY A 20 -0.51 -8.33 20.94
CA GLY A 20 -0.68 -8.25 22.38
C GLY A 20 -1.06 -6.85 22.87
N ALA A 21 -1.52 -6.75 24.11
CA ALA A 21 -1.86 -5.45 24.71
C ALA A 21 -0.64 -4.52 24.87
N ASP A 22 0.55 -5.11 24.89
CA ASP A 22 1.87 -4.47 24.88
C ASP A 22 2.36 -4.11 23.47
N GLY A 23 1.58 -4.41 22.42
CA GLY A 23 1.94 -4.17 21.02
C GLY A 23 2.82 -5.26 20.41
N PHE A 24 3.19 -6.30 21.16
CA PHE A 24 4.09 -7.33 20.66
C PHE A 24 3.32 -8.36 19.85
N LEU A 25 4.01 -8.96 18.89
CA LEU A 25 3.51 -10.02 18.03
C LEU A 25 3.71 -11.38 18.68
N ASP A 26 2.66 -12.20 18.72
CA ASP A 26 2.74 -13.60 19.13
C ASP A 26 2.62 -14.51 17.91
N THR A 27 3.76 -14.81 17.28
CA THR A 27 3.83 -15.63 16.07
C THR A 27 3.45 -17.09 16.32
N ALA A 28 3.52 -17.57 17.56
CA ALA A 28 3.08 -18.93 17.90
C ALA A 28 1.55 -19.07 17.89
N ALA A 29 0.83 -17.97 18.09
CA ALA A 29 -0.62 -17.90 17.98
C ALA A 29 -1.11 -17.36 16.61
N GLY A 30 -0.19 -17.18 15.65
CA GLY A 30 -0.52 -16.75 14.30
C GLY A 30 -1.22 -17.82 13.48
N SER A 31 -1.75 -17.42 12.32
CA SER A 31 -2.39 -18.32 11.37
C SER A 31 -2.06 -17.91 9.93
N THR A 32 -2.29 -18.82 8.99
CA THR A 32 -2.14 -18.58 7.56
C THR A 32 -3.36 -19.10 6.82
N THR A 33 -4.01 -18.22 6.06
CA THR A 33 -5.26 -18.52 5.35
C THR A 33 -5.09 -18.26 3.86
N LEU A 34 -5.41 -19.25 3.03
CA LEU A 34 -5.33 -19.12 1.57
C LEU A 34 -6.35 -18.10 1.05
N THR A 35 -5.94 -17.29 0.08
CA THR A 35 -6.83 -16.33 -0.58
C THR A 35 -7.78 -16.97 -1.58
N GLY A 36 -7.49 -18.20 -2.01
CA GLY A 36 -8.18 -18.86 -3.12
C GLY A 36 -7.69 -18.42 -4.51
N GLY A 37 -6.86 -17.36 -4.58
CA GLY A 37 -6.20 -16.90 -5.80
C GLY A 37 -4.72 -17.31 -5.88
N ALA A 38 -4.03 -16.79 -6.88
CA ALA A 38 -2.60 -17.04 -7.11
C ALA A 38 -1.77 -15.76 -6.98
N GLY A 39 -0.58 -15.89 -6.39
CA GLY A 39 0.42 -14.85 -6.33
C GLY A 39 1.32 -14.87 -7.57
N ALA A 40 2.07 -13.80 -7.76
CA ALA A 40 3.01 -13.64 -8.87
C ALA A 40 4.01 -12.52 -8.58
N SER A 41 5.21 -12.64 -9.14
CA SER A 41 6.23 -11.60 -9.07
C SER A 41 6.29 -10.82 -10.37
N ALA A 42 6.52 -9.51 -10.23
CA ALA A 42 6.94 -8.66 -11.33
C ALA A 42 8.35 -9.07 -11.84
N ILE A 43 8.85 -8.39 -12.86
CA ILE A 43 10.22 -8.53 -13.37
C ILE A 43 11.05 -7.33 -12.91
N ASN A 44 12.24 -7.60 -12.39
CA ASN A 44 13.22 -6.57 -12.07
C ASN A 44 13.85 -6.05 -13.36
N ALA A 45 13.70 -4.75 -13.65
CA ALA A 45 14.19 -4.16 -14.89
C ALA A 45 15.73 -4.18 -15.04
N ALA A 46 16.47 -4.25 -13.93
CA ALA A 46 17.93 -4.27 -13.94
C ALA A 46 18.50 -5.66 -14.23
N THR A 47 17.85 -6.73 -13.74
CA THR A 47 18.34 -8.11 -13.90
C THR A 47 17.57 -8.92 -14.94
N ASN A 48 16.36 -8.46 -15.32
CA ASN A 48 15.42 -9.19 -16.15
C ASN A 48 15.01 -10.57 -15.56
N GLU A 49 15.07 -10.68 -14.24
CA GLU A 49 14.64 -11.85 -13.47
C GLU A 49 13.38 -11.52 -12.66
N SER A 50 12.77 -12.54 -12.05
CA SER A 50 11.68 -12.36 -11.09
C SER A 50 12.08 -11.37 -10.00
N ALA A 51 11.25 -10.36 -9.78
CA ALA A 51 11.45 -9.34 -8.77
C ALA A 51 11.41 -9.97 -7.37
N GLY A 52 12.41 -9.58 -6.58
CA GLY A 52 12.53 -9.88 -5.17
C GLY A 52 13.55 -8.92 -4.55
N PRO A 53 13.37 -8.51 -3.30
CA PRO A 53 12.34 -9.02 -2.39
C PRO A 53 11.01 -8.23 -2.43
N ASP A 54 10.94 -7.12 -3.18
CA ASP A 54 9.70 -6.41 -3.50
C ASP A 54 9.13 -6.95 -4.82
N ALA A 55 8.16 -7.85 -4.72
CA ALA A 55 7.58 -8.54 -5.88
C ALA A 55 6.45 -7.75 -6.56
N LEU A 56 5.89 -6.74 -5.86
CA LEU A 56 4.68 -6.02 -6.30
C LEU A 56 4.94 -4.55 -6.65
N PHE A 57 6.10 -4.01 -6.26
CA PHE A 57 6.48 -2.61 -6.43
C PHE A 57 5.45 -1.64 -5.83
N SER A 58 4.78 -2.04 -4.75
CA SER A 58 3.59 -1.35 -4.25
C SER A 58 3.52 -1.29 -2.73
N GLN A 59 2.64 -0.41 -2.26
CA GLN A 59 2.16 -0.34 -0.88
C GLN A 59 0.71 -0.83 -0.82
N SER A 60 0.32 -1.42 0.31
CA SER A 60 -1.07 -1.86 0.57
C SER A 60 -1.54 -2.99 -0.37
N ALA A 61 -0.76 -4.07 -0.46
CA ALA A 61 -1.20 -5.32 -1.13
C ALA A 61 -2.43 -5.96 -0.45
N LEU A 62 -2.74 -5.53 0.77
CA LEU A 62 -3.94 -5.88 1.51
C LEU A 62 -4.45 -4.67 2.30
N ALA A 63 -5.74 -4.68 2.63
CA ALA A 63 -6.40 -3.62 3.38
C ALA A 63 -7.46 -4.18 4.33
N VAL A 64 -7.72 -3.48 5.43
CA VAL A 64 -8.70 -3.86 6.46
C VAL A 64 -9.76 -2.77 6.59
N SER A 65 -11.03 -3.17 6.73
CA SER A 65 -12.14 -2.28 7.05
C SER A 65 -13.10 -2.96 8.03
N GLY A 66 -13.10 -2.51 9.29
CA GLY A 66 -13.81 -3.20 10.36
C GLY A 66 -13.39 -4.67 10.46
N ASN A 67 -14.35 -5.60 10.45
CA ASN A 67 -14.10 -7.05 10.48
C ASN A 67 -13.94 -7.66 9.08
N THR A 68 -13.48 -6.90 8.09
CA THR A 68 -13.23 -7.40 6.74
C THR A 68 -11.81 -7.10 6.29
N LEU A 69 -11.22 -8.04 5.55
CA LEU A 69 -9.88 -7.92 4.97
C LEU A 69 -9.95 -8.19 3.47
N PHE A 70 -9.17 -7.45 2.70
CA PHE A 70 -9.07 -7.57 1.26
C PHE A 70 -7.62 -7.85 0.88
N ALA A 71 -7.39 -8.76 -0.05
CA ALA A 71 -6.06 -9.16 -0.50
C ALA A 71 -6.02 -9.30 -2.03
N VAL A 72 -5.01 -8.70 -2.66
CA VAL A 72 -4.80 -8.83 -4.11
C VAL A 72 -4.16 -10.17 -4.47
N ASN A 73 -4.55 -10.72 -5.62
CA ASN A 73 -3.99 -11.97 -6.18
C ASN A 73 -3.39 -11.71 -7.57
N PRO A 74 -2.15 -11.20 -7.64
CA PRO A 74 -1.54 -10.74 -8.89
C PRO A 74 -1.43 -11.82 -9.98
N GLY A 75 -1.22 -13.08 -9.59
CA GLY A 75 -1.08 -14.20 -10.53
C GLY A 75 -2.39 -14.74 -11.10
N SER A 76 -3.53 -14.31 -10.54
CA SER A 76 -4.87 -14.74 -10.99
C SER A 76 -5.78 -13.58 -11.36
N ASN A 77 -5.26 -12.34 -11.38
CA ASN A 77 -6.03 -11.13 -11.65
C ASN A 77 -7.33 -11.05 -10.84
N SER A 78 -7.26 -11.29 -9.53
CA SER A 78 -8.45 -11.32 -8.67
C SER A 78 -8.25 -10.63 -7.33
N LEU A 79 -9.36 -10.27 -6.67
CA LEU A 79 -9.41 -9.74 -5.32
C LEU A 79 -10.13 -10.72 -4.39
N SER A 80 -9.50 -11.07 -3.27
CA SER A 80 -10.13 -11.88 -2.23
C SER A 80 -10.64 -11.01 -1.09
N MET A 81 -11.79 -11.38 -0.53
CA MET A 81 -12.36 -10.76 0.67
C MET A 81 -12.51 -11.81 1.77
N PHE A 82 -12.17 -11.43 3.00
CA PHE A 82 -12.31 -12.27 4.18
C PHE A 82 -13.14 -11.58 5.23
N THR A 83 -13.87 -12.37 6.02
CA THR A 83 -14.35 -11.93 7.34
C THR A 83 -13.31 -12.27 8.41
N ILE A 84 -13.11 -11.35 9.34
CA ILE A 84 -12.24 -11.51 10.50
C ILE A 84 -13.12 -11.84 11.72
N ASP A 85 -12.86 -12.96 12.40
CA ASP A 85 -13.57 -13.31 13.63
C ASP A 85 -13.33 -12.21 14.70
N PRO A 86 -14.38 -11.56 15.23
CA PRO A 86 -14.24 -10.48 16.21
C PRO A 86 -13.69 -10.96 17.56
N ARG A 87 -13.71 -12.27 17.85
CA ARG A 87 -13.17 -12.87 19.08
C ARG A 87 -11.75 -13.38 18.90
N ASP A 88 -11.33 -13.61 17.66
CA ASP A 88 -10.00 -14.09 17.32
C ASP A 88 -9.55 -13.52 15.98
N ALA A 89 -8.82 -12.40 16.03
CA ALA A 89 -8.43 -11.65 14.84
C ALA A 89 -7.51 -12.44 13.88
N THR A 90 -6.98 -13.59 14.28
CA THR A 90 -6.18 -14.45 13.38
C THR A 90 -7.06 -15.42 12.60
N LYS A 91 -8.34 -15.58 12.93
CA LYS A 91 -9.25 -16.46 12.20
C LYS A 91 -9.91 -15.71 11.06
N LEU A 92 -9.35 -15.91 9.86
CA LEU A 92 -9.91 -15.41 8.61
C LEU A 92 -10.79 -16.47 7.95
N THR A 93 -11.93 -16.05 7.40
CA THR A 93 -12.79 -16.89 6.55
C THR A 93 -12.94 -16.21 5.20
N LEU A 94 -12.50 -16.89 4.13
CA LEU A 94 -12.68 -16.41 2.76
C LEU A 94 -14.19 -16.32 2.45
N LEU A 95 -14.63 -15.15 2.00
CA LEU A 95 -16.03 -14.85 1.72
C LEU A 95 -16.27 -14.96 0.21
N GLY A 96 -16.92 -16.05 -0.21
CA GLY A 96 -17.16 -16.34 -1.63
C GLY A 96 -15.90 -16.84 -2.37
N GLN A 97 -15.88 -16.65 -3.68
CA GLN A 97 -14.70 -16.88 -4.52
C GLN A 97 -13.99 -15.55 -4.78
N PRO A 98 -12.66 -15.54 -5.03
CA PRO A 98 -11.97 -14.32 -5.46
C PRO A 98 -12.65 -13.69 -6.66
N VAL A 99 -12.90 -12.38 -6.59
CA VAL A 99 -13.57 -11.64 -7.66
C VAL A 99 -12.58 -11.38 -8.80
N PRO A 100 -12.86 -11.82 -10.04
CA PRO A 100 -12.03 -11.49 -11.20
C PRO A 100 -12.01 -9.98 -11.45
N LEU A 101 -10.84 -9.44 -11.78
CA LEU A 101 -10.63 -8.03 -12.10
C LEU A 101 -10.43 -7.86 -13.62
N PRO A 102 -10.84 -6.72 -14.21
CA PRO A 102 -10.75 -6.49 -15.64
C PRO A 102 -9.34 -6.11 -16.15
N GLY A 103 -8.37 -5.96 -15.25
CA GLY A 103 -6.99 -5.63 -15.58
C GLY A 103 -5.99 -6.68 -15.12
N ASP A 104 -4.71 -6.41 -15.35
CA ASP A 104 -3.63 -7.37 -15.10
C ASP A 104 -2.80 -7.00 -13.87
N PHE A 105 -2.38 -8.03 -13.13
CA PHE A 105 -1.43 -7.91 -12.01
C PHE A 105 -1.90 -6.89 -10.95
N PRO A 106 -3.01 -7.16 -10.24
CA PRO A 106 -3.44 -6.34 -9.12
C PRO A 106 -2.37 -6.33 -8.02
N ASN A 107 -1.92 -5.14 -7.63
CA ASN A 107 -0.77 -4.99 -6.72
C ASN A 107 -1.07 -4.13 -5.48
N THR A 108 -2.18 -3.41 -5.44
CA THR A 108 -2.57 -2.57 -4.30
C THR A 108 -4.09 -2.50 -4.17
N VAL A 109 -4.62 -2.39 -2.95
CA VAL A 109 -6.04 -2.26 -2.67
C VAL A 109 -6.30 -1.20 -1.60
N ALA A 110 -7.35 -0.43 -1.79
CA ALA A 110 -7.90 0.51 -0.82
C ALA A 110 -9.35 0.20 -0.53
N VAL A 111 -9.80 0.51 0.69
CA VAL A 111 -11.18 0.27 1.12
C VAL A 111 -11.76 1.55 1.70
N SER A 112 -12.94 1.92 1.22
CA SER A 112 -13.75 3.02 1.72
C SER A 112 -14.89 2.45 2.56
N ALA A 113 -14.80 2.64 3.87
CA ALA A 113 -15.80 2.15 4.80
C ALA A 113 -17.12 2.92 4.67
N GLN A 114 -17.04 4.21 4.34
CA GLN A 114 -18.17 5.11 4.15
C GLN A 114 -18.94 4.76 2.87
N ASN A 115 -18.24 4.52 1.76
CA ASN A 115 -18.87 4.27 0.47
C ASN A 115 -19.10 2.78 0.17
N LYS A 116 -18.59 1.87 1.01
CA LYS A 116 -18.64 0.42 0.79
C LYS A 116 -18.00 -0.01 -0.53
N LEU A 117 -16.85 0.60 -0.84
CA LEU A 117 -16.07 0.32 -2.05
C LEU A 117 -14.70 -0.24 -1.67
N ALA A 118 -14.26 -1.28 -2.36
CA ALA A 118 -12.87 -1.70 -2.40
C ALA A 118 -12.34 -1.47 -3.82
N CYS A 119 -11.27 -0.69 -3.96
CA CYS A 119 -10.68 -0.33 -5.24
C CYS A 119 -9.27 -0.89 -5.35
N VAL A 120 -8.95 -1.46 -6.51
CA VAL A 120 -7.72 -2.21 -6.76
C VAL A 120 -6.93 -1.52 -7.87
N GLY A 121 -5.65 -1.28 -7.61
CA GLY A 121 -4.69 -0.86 -8.62
C GLY A 121 -4.11 -2.07 -9.34
N LEU A 122 -4.05 -1.98 -10.67
CA LEU A 122 -3.56 -3.02 -11.57
C LEU A 122 -2.44 -2.43 -12.42
N THR A 123 -1.31 -3.13 -12.53
CA THR A 123 -0.10 -2.57 -13.14
C THR A 123 0.49 -3.36 -14.29
N GLY A 124 -0.12 -4.47 -14.71
CA GLY A 124 0.33 -5.26 -15.86
C GLY A 124 0.05 -4.58 -17.20
N ALA A 125 0.00 -5.36 -18.28
CA ALA A 125 -0.30 -4.87 -19.63
C ALA A 125 -1.64 -4.13 -19.70
N SER A 126 -2.66 -4.65 -19.01
CA SER A 126 -3.94 -3.98 -18.81
C SER A 126 -3.94 -3.22 -17.47
N ALA A 127 -3.20 -2.11 -17.40
CA ALA A 127 -3.06 -1.29 -16.20
C ALA A 127 -4.25 -0.34 -15.98
N GLY A 128 -4.59 -0.10 -14.72
CA GLY A 128 -5.69 0.79 -14.36
C GLY A 128 -6.19 0.59 -12.94
N ILE A 129 -7.42 1.05 -12.69
CA ILE A 129 -8.09 0.92 -11.40
C ILE A 129 -9.51 0.39 -11.63
N SER A 130 -9.89 -0.64 -10.87
CA SER A 130 -11.25 -1.17 -10.86
C SER A 130 -11.71 -1.33 -9.42
N CYS A 131 -13.01 -1.16 -9.18
CA CYS A 131 -13.61 -1.20 -7.86
C CYS A 131 -14.72 -2.23 -7.79
N VAL A 132 -14.93 -2.77 -6.59
CA VAL A 132 -16.08 -3.58 -6.21
C VAL A 132 -16.84 -2.87 -5.11
N SER A 133 -18.15 -3.02 -5.10
CA SER A 133 -18.92 -2.80 -3.87
C SER A 133 -18.78 -4.03 -2.96
N PHE A 134 -18.90 -3.85 -1.64
CA PHE A 134 -18.80 -4.97 -0.72
C PHE A 134 -19.80 -4.88 0.43
N ASP A 135 -20.19 -6.06 0.92
CA ASP A 135 -20.94 -6.23 2.15
C ASP A 135 -20.35 -7.37 2.97
N ALA A 136 -20.34 -7.22 4.30
CA ALA A 136 -19.71 -8.18 5.20
C ALA A 136 -20.40 -9.56 5.22
N SER A 137 -21.64 -9.66 4.74
CA SER A 137 -22.42 -10.91 4.67
C SER A 137 -22.44 -11.52 3.27
N SER A 138 -22.52 -10.72 2.21
CA SER A 138 -22.62 -11.23 0.83
C SER A 138 -21.31 -11.23 0.04
N GLY A 139 -20.24 -10.60 0.57
CA GLY A 139 -18.96 -10.50 -0.12
C GLY A 139 -18.90 -9.33 -1.09
N CYS A 140 -17.97 -9.41 -2.02
CA CYS A 140 -17.79 -8.43 -3.08
C CYS A 140 -18.80 -8.63 -4.22
N SER A 141 -19.23 -7.53 -4.84
CA SER A 141 -19.90 -7.55 -6.14
C SER A 141 -18.93 -7.95 -7.27
N GLU A 142 -19.45 -8.07 -8.48
CA GLU A 142 -18.60 -8.01 -9.68
C GLU A 142 -17.81 -6.69 -9.71
N ALA A 143 -16.61 -6.75 -10.31
CA ALA A 143 -15.75 -5.60 -10.50
C ALA A 143 -16.30 -4.69 -11.60
N ASP A 144 -16.20 -3.38 -11.38
CA ASP A 144 -16.60 -2.39 -12.38
C ASP A 144 -15.56 -2.22 -13.49
N ASP A 145 -15.90 -1.40 -14.49
CA ASP A 145 -15.02 -1.15 -15.64
C ASP A 145 -13.64 -0.62 -15.24
N LEU A 146 -12.64 -1.01 -16.03
CA LEU A 146 -11.27 -0.56 -15.83
C LEU A 146 -11.10 0.93 -16.15
N ARG A 147 -10.69 1.72 -15.16
CA ARG A 147 -10.17 3.08 -15.36
C ARG A 147 -8.74 2.97 -15.85
N ALA A 148 -8.58 2.80 -17.16
CA ALA A 148 -7.31 2.49 -17.78
C ALA A 148 -6.24 3.57 -17.51
N LEU A 149 -5.02 3.12 -17.24
CA LEU A 149 -3.82 3.95 -17.14
C LEU A 149 -2.83 3.48 -18.22
N ASP A 150 -2.46 4.37 -19.14
CA ASP A 150 -1.54 4.03 -20.22
C ASP A 150 -0.08 4.03 -19.71
N LEU A 151 0.33 2.91 -19.12
CA LEU A 151 1.66 2.73 -18.52
C LEU A 151 2.68 2.05 -19.46
N GLY A 152 2.23 1.50 -20.59
CA GLY A 152 3.07 0.74 -21.52
C GLY A 152 3.73 -0.50 -20.90
N GLN A 153 3.07 -1.13 -19.91
CA GLN A 153 3.60 -2.28 -19.16
C GLN A 153 3.40 -3.62 -19.88
N THR A 154 4.05 -4.65 -19.36
CA THR A 154 3.83 -6.06 -19.75
C THR A 154 3.18 -6.83 -18.60
N THR A 155 2.80 -8.09 -18.82
CA THR A 155 2.35 -9.00 -17.74
C THR A 155 3.21 -10.27 -17.75
N PRO A 156 4.04 -10.53 -16.72
CA PRO A 156 4.23 -9.71 -15.52
C PRO A 156 4.85 -8.31 -15.81
N PRO A 157 4.56 -7.30 -14.99
CA PRO A 157 5.09 -5.95 -15.17
C PRO A 157 6.60 -5.89 -14.98
N VAL A 158 7.27 -4.97 -15.66
CA VAL A 158 8.73 -4.73 -15.54
C VAL A 158 8.94 -3.42 -14.78
N GLY A 159 9.63 -3.48 -13.65
CA GLY A 159 9.70 -2.33 -12.74
C GLY A 159 11.01 -2.20 -11.97
N PRO A 160 11.05 -1.29 -10.97
CA PRO A 160 9.88 -0.69 -10.31
C PRO A 160 9.23 0.49 -11.05
N THR A 161 9.90 1.10 -12.03
CA THR A 161 9.39 2.29 -12.73
C THR A 161 8.12 2.01 -13.54
N ASN A 162 7.34 3.06 -13.84
CA ASN A 162 6.11 2.97 -14.66
C ASN A 162 5.09 1.95 -14.14
N THR A 163 4.92 1.83 -12.83
CA THR A 163 3.92 0.96 -12.21
C THR A 163 3.04 1.73 -11.24
N VAL A 164 1.81 1.25 -11.03
CA VAL A 164 0.92 1.74 -9.95
C VAL A 164 1.59 1.41 -8.62
N SER A 165 1.69 2.38 -7.72
CA SER A 165 2.35 2.22 -6.41
C SER A 165 1.35 1.95 -5.31
N GLN A 166 0.28 2.74 -5.25
CA GLN A 166 -0.72 2.64 -4.21
C GLN A 166 -2.02 3.26 -4.71
N VAL A 167 -3.14 2.64 -4.38
CA VAL A 167 -4.46 3.28 -4.41
C VAL A 167 -4.87 3.60 -2.97
N PHE A 168 -5.54 4.74 -2.75
CA PHE A 168 -6.00 5.14 -1.41
C PHE A 168 -7.10 6.19 -1.53
N PHE A 169 -7.98 6.28 -0.52
CA PHE A 169 -9.03 7.30 -0.47
C PHE A 169 -8.52 8.56 0.23
N SER A 170 -9.07 9.72 -0.15
CA SER A 170 -8.96 10.96 0.63
C SER A 170 -9.52 10.78 2.04
N ALA A 171 -9.14 11.65 2.97
CA ALA A 171 -9.53 11.53 4.38
C ALA A 171 -11.05 11.60 4.61
N ASP A 172 -11.77 12.28 3.71
CA ASP A 172 -13.24 12.39 3.68
C ASP A 172 -13.90 11.36 2.77
N GLU A 173 -13.12 10.42 2.22
CA GLU A 173 -13.52 9.39 1.26
C GLU A 173 -14.30 9.93 0.04
N SER A 174 -14.06 11.19 -0.34
CA SER A 174 -14.70 11.85 -1.50
C SER A 174 -13.91 11.72 -2.80
N THR A 175 -12.63 11.34 -2.72
CA THR A 175 -11.74 11.15 -3.86
C THR A 175 -10.95 9.84 -3.70
N LEU A 176 -10.89 9.04 -4.75
CA LEU A 176 -9.92 7.95 -4.88
C LEU A 176 -8.66 8.49 -5.57
N PHE A 177 -7.51 8.25 -4.95
CA PHE A 177 -6.21 8.56 -5.51
C PHE A 177 -5.47 7.30 -5.92
N ALA A 178 -4.56 7.44 -6.89
CA ALA A 178 -3.51 6.47 -7.16
C ALA A 178 -2.18 7.16 -7.43
N THR A 179 -1.13 6.73 -6.75
CA THR A 179 0.25 7.14 -7.07
C THR A 179 0.82 6.22 -8.14
N VAL A 180 1.49 6.81 -9.12
CA VAL A 180 2.15 6.08 -10.21
C VAL A 180 3.61 6.55 -10.30
N LYS A 181 4.54 5.59 -10.32
CA LYS A 181 5.98 5.88 -10.46
C LYS A 181 6.30 6.32 -11.88
N GLY A 182 7.13 7.35 -12.00
CA GLY A 182 7.76 7.70 -13.28
C GLY A 182 8.95 6.80 -13.62
N ASN A 183 9.69 7.23 -14.63
CA ASN A 183 10.98 6.68 -15.02
C ASN A 183 11.94 7.83 -15.38
N PRO A 184 12.71 8.35 -14.40
CA PRO A 184 13.60 9.49 -14.61
C PRO A 184 14.65 9.25 -15.69
N ALA A 185 15.07 7.99 -15.91
CA ALA A 185 16.08 7.63 -16.91
C ALA A 185 15.62 7.91 -18.36
N VAL A 186 14.31 7.99 -18.59
CA VAL A 186 13.71 8.31 -19.90
C VAL A 186 12.86 9.58 -19.85
N ASN A 187 13.12 10.44 -18.86
CA ASN A 187 12.40 11.71 -18.67
C ASN A 187 10.87 11.55 -18.53
N ASN A 188 10.43 10.44 -17.93
CA ASN A 188 9.04 10.23 -17.56
C ASN A 188 8.83 10.55 -16.07
N THR A 189 7.92 11.46 -15.76
CA THR A 189 7.62 11.85 -14.37
C THR A 189 6.39 11.10 -13.88
N GLY A 190 6.42 10.63 -12.64
CA GLY A 190 5.26 10.00 -12.00
C GLY A 190 4.09 10.96 -11.87
N PHE A 191 2.91 10.43 -11.58
CA PHE A 191 1.70 11.22 -11.44
C PHE A 191 0.78 10.69 -10.36
N LEU A 192 -0.07 11.57 -9.85
CA LEU A 192 -1.22 11.24 -9.03
C LEU A 192 -2.45 11.20 -9.94
N ALA A 193 -3.08 10.03 -10.03
CA ALA A 193 -4.41 9.93 -10.62
C ALA A 193 -5.46 10.21 -9.52
N SER A 194 -6.53 10.91 -9.87
CA SER A 194 -7.60 11.29 -8.95
C SER A 194 -8.97 11.09 -9.59
N TYR A 195 -9.88 10.47 -8.86
CA TYR A 195 -11.22 10.14 -9.31
C TYR A 195 -12.21 10.54 -8.24
N ALA A 196 -13.22 11.33 -8.60
CA ALA A 196 -14.28 11.70 -7.67
C ALA A 196 -15.12 10.47 -7.29
N ILE A 197 -15.52 10.40 -6.03
CA ILE A 197 -16.58 9.51 -5.59
C ILE A 197 -17.91 10.21 -5.85
N THR A 198 -18.73 9.60 -6.69
CA THR A 198 -20.05 10.10 -7.03
C THR A 198 -21.11 9.23 -6.36
N SER A 199 -22.23 9.82 -5.96
CA SER A 199 -23.40 9.06 -5.53
C SER A 199 -24.56 9.38 -6.44
N ASN A 200 -25.19 8.35 -6.98
CA ASN A 200 -26.48 8.48 -7.64
C ASN A 200 -27.55 7.93 -6.70
N ASN A 201 -28.64 8.68 -6.50
CA ASN A 201 -29.74 8.33 -5.60
C ASN A 201 -30.31 6.92 -5.84
N THR A 202 -30.11 6.34 -7.03
CA THR A 202 -30.61 5.00 -7.40
C THR A 202 -29.56 3.88 -7.38
N ALA A 203 -28.26 4.18 -7.40
CA ALA A 203 -27.20 3.18 -7.62
C ALA A 203 -26.12 3.14 -6.52
N GLY A 204 -26.25 3.99 -5.49
CA GLY A 204 -25.25 4.09 -4.42
C GLY A 204 -23.98 4.82 -4.86
N PRO A 205 -22.94 4.85 -4.00
CA PRO A 205 -21.65 5.44 -4.32
C PRO A 205 -20.89 4.64 -5.39
N SER A 206 -20.18 5.35 -6.26
CA SER A 206 -19.31 4.79 -7.30
C SER A 206 -18.12 5.70 -7.56
N VAL A 207 -17.02 5.14 -8.08
CA VAL A 207 -15.88 5.96 -8.51
C VAL A 207 -16.10 6.41 -9.95
N ALA A 208 -15.86 7.69 -10.24
CA ALA A 208 -16.02 8.25 -11.58
C ALA A 208 -15.22 7.46 -12.65
N ALA A 209 -15.81 7.29 -13.84
CA ALA A 209 -15.18 6.57 -14.94
C ALA A 209 -13.96 7.30 -15.52
N THR A 210 -13.95 8.63 -15.43
CA THR A 210 -12.84 9.48 -15.85
C THR A 210 -12.22 10.18 -14.63
N GLY A 211 -10.89 10.21 -14.60
CA GLY A 211 -10.12 10.89 -13.57
C GLY A 211 -9.20 11.96 -14.15
N GLN A 212 -8.49 12.64 -13.28
CA GLN A 212 -7.42 13.57 -13.63
C GLN A 212 -6.08 12.96 -13.27
N GLN A 213 -5.08 13.13 -14.14
CA GLN A 213 -3.69 12.79 -13.87
C GLN A 213 -2.89 14.08 -13.77
N SER A 214 -2.08 14.21 -12.72
CA SER A 214 -1.22 15.38 -12.54
C SER A 214 0.06 15.00 -11.84
N SER A 215 1.18 15.55 -12.30
CA SER A 215 2.49 15.36 -11.68
C SER A 215 2.77 16.51 -10.72
N PRO A 216 2.92 16.26 -9.40
CA PRO A 216 3.36 17.30 -8.49
C PRO A 216 4.75 17.83 -8.90
N PRO A 217 4.99 19.15 -8.85
CA PRO A 217 6.31 19.71 -9.13
C PRO A 217 7.41 19.07 -8.27
N ASN A 218 8.63 18.96 -8.80
CA ASN A 218 9.80 18.40 -8.09
C ASN A 218 9.65 16.95 -7.58
N THR A 219 8.68 16.20 -8.11
CA THR A 219 8.56 14.76 -7.85
C THR A 219 8.95 13.96 -9.09
N ALA A 220 9.19 12.66 -8.91
CA ALA A 220 9.64 11.78 -9.97
C ALA A 220 9.03 10.37 -9.88
N MET A 221 9.02 9.76 -8.70
CA MET A 221 8.67 8.35 -8.51
C MET A 221 7.66 8.16 -7.38
N LEU A 222 6.48 8.79 -7.48
CA LEU A 222 5.46 8.70 -6.41
C LEU A 222 5.18 7.24 -6.01
N PHE A 223 5.52 6.89 -4.76
CA PHE A 223 5.33 5.55 -4.20
C PHE A 223 4.23 5.57 -3.15
N GLY A 224 4.58 5.37 -1.88
CA GLY A 224 3.67 5.27 -0.77
C GLY A 224 3.13 6.64 -0.42
N ALA A 225 1.89 6.70 0.00
CA ALA A 225 1.18 7.93 0.28
C ALA A 225 0.24 7.73 1.47
N ALA A 226 0.06 8.82 2.22
CA ALA A 226 -0.93 8.90 3.28
C ALA A 226 -1.58 10.28 3.26
N THR A 227 -2.86 10.31 3.62
CA THR A 227 -3.56 11.54 3.97
C THR A 227 -2.97 12.09 5.26
N ILE A 228 -2.71 13.39 5.31
CA ILE A 228 -2.22 14.03 6.53
C ILE A 228 -3.39 14.20 7.51
N PRO A 229 -3.31 13.67 8.76
CA PRO A 229 -4.38 13.80 9.72
C PRO A 229 -4.83 15.26 9.92
N GLY A 230 -6.14 15.49 9.85
CA GLY A 230 -6.73 16.82 9.96
C GLY A 230 -6.66 17.67 8.69
N SER A 231 -6.13 17.15 7.58
CA SER A 231 -6.15 17.81 6.27
C SER A 231 -6.98 17.04 5.25
N THR A 232 -7.77 17.77 4.45
CA THR A 232 -8.47 17.24 3.26
C THR A 232 -7.77 17.64 1.96
N THR A 233 -6.73 18.48 2.02
CA THR A 233 -6.08 19.10 0.87
C THR A 233 -4.56 18.86 0.87
N SER A 234 -4.06 17.92 1.66
CA SER A 234 -2.63 17.65 1.77
C SER A 234 -2.35 16.17 1.93
N LEU A 235 -1.38 15.70 1.16
CA LEU A 235 -0.89 14.34 1.15
C LEU A 235 0.59 14.33 1.54
N PHE A 236 1.03 13.29 2.22
CA PHE A 236 2.44 13.00 2.42
C PHE A 236 2.80 11.79 1.54
N ILE A 237 3.76 11.96 0.64
CA ILE A 237 4.08 10.97 -0.41
C ILE A 237 5.57 10.68 -0.40
N ALA A 238 5.95 9.41 -0.33
CA ALA A 238 7.31 8.94 -0.52
C ALA A 238 7.68 8.99 -2.00
N ASP A 239 8.93 9.39 -2.26
CA ASP A 239 9.53 9.44 -3.57
C ASP A 239 10.98 8.94 -3.47
N PRO A 240 11.29 7.72 -3.95
CA PRO A 240 12.62 7.14 -3.82
C PRO A 240 13.70 7.89 -4.60
N SER A 241 13.35 8.91 -5.39
CA SER A 241 14.35 9.79 -6.00
C SER A 241 14.99 10.77 -5.00
N PHE A 242 14.35 11.10 -3.88
CA PHE A 242 14.95 11.96 -2.84
C PHE A 242 14.51 11.69 -1.39
N GLY A 243 13.35 11.07 -1.14
CA GLY A 243 12.83 10.78 0.19
C GLY A 243 11.30 10.87 0.24
N ALA A 244 10.76 12.04 0.59
CA ALA A 244 9.30 12.26 0.63
C ALA A 244 8.91 13.74 0.45
N ALA A 245 7.68 14.01 0.02
CA ALA A 245 7.15 15.34 -0.16
C ALA A 245 5.76 15.53 0.46
N VAL A 246 5.48 16.77 0.86
CA VAL A 246 4.14 17.24 1.22
C VAL A 246 3.51 17.84 -0.02
N ILE A 247 2.44 17.20 -0.51
CA ILE A 247 1.73 17.59 -1.72
C ILE A 247 0.40 18.25 -1.36
N GLY A 248 0.22 19.49 -1.81
CA GLY A 248 -1.06 20.18 -1.76
C GLY A 248 -1.97 19.72 -2.90
N VAL A 249 -3.23 19.43 -2.59
CA VAL A 249 -4.27 19.03 -3.54
C VAL A 249 -5.36 20.09 -3.54
N GLN A 250 -5.52 20.78 -4.67
CA GLN A 250 -6.56 21.79 -4.84
C GLN A 250 -7.47 21.41 -6.00
N GLN A 251 -8.78 21.40 -5.76
CA GLN A 251 -9.76 21.29 -6.84
C GLN A 251 -10.04 22.70 -7.36
N GLN A 252 -9.64 22.97 -8.60
CA GLN A 252 -9.97 24.22 -9.26
C GLN A 252 -11.30 24.05 -9.99
N GLU A 253 -12.32 24.79 -9.59
CA GLU A 253 -13.58 24.88 -10.33
C GLU A 253 -13.29 25.44 -11.73
N SER A 254 -13.74 24.73 -12.77
CA SER A 254 -13.71 25.29 -14.12
C SER A 254 -15.08 25.86 -14.48
N THR A 255 -15.06 26.99 -15.17
CA THR A 255 -16.26 27.61 -15.78
C THR A 255 -16.88 26.76 -16.90
N LYS A 256 -16.28 25.59 -17.22
CA LYS A 256 -16.71 24.65 -18.24
C LYS A 256 -17.11 23.26 -17.68
N GLY A 257 -17.23 23.11 -16.36
CA GLY A 257 -17.80 21.91 -15.73
C GLY A 257 -16.85 20.71 -15.57
N THR A 258 -15.58 20.81 -15.98
CA THR A 258 -14.53 19.83 -15.66
C THR A 258 -13.56 20.44 -14.65
N GLY A 259 -13.78 20.22 -13.35
CA GLY A 259 -12.83 20.66 -12.33
C GLY A 259 -11.45 20.04 -12.58
N GLN A 260 -10.39 20.82 -12.39
CA GLN A 260 -9.00 20.34 -12.53
C GLN A 260 -8.38 20.18 -11.15
N THR A 261 -7.77 19.03 -10.90
CA THR A 261 -6.94 18.85 -9.71
C THR A 261 -5.58 19.49 -9.97
N VAL A 262 -5.25 20.53 -9.20
CA VAL A 262 -3.97 21.22 -9.23
C VAL A 262 -3.13 20.73 -8.05
N LEU A 263 -1.91 20.30 -8.34
CA LEU A 263 -0.97 19.79 -7.35
C LEU A 263 0.16 20.80 -7.13
N SER A 264 0.56 20.95 -5.87
CA SER A 264 1.72 21.74 -5.48
C SER A 264 2.60 20.93 -4.52
N THR A 265 3.89 21.25 -4.49
CA THR A 265 4.83 20.66 -3.54
C THR A 265 5.18 21.72 -2.51
N SER A 266 4.71 21.56 -1.28
CA SER A 266 4.90 22.57 -0.23
C SER A 266 6.17 22.36 0.59
N ALA A 267 6.66 21.13 0.67
CA ALA A 267 7.90 20.79 1.35
C ALA A 267 8.46 19.45 0.86
N GLU A 268 9.78 19.28 0.98
CA GLU A 268 10.53 18.07 0.58
C GLU A 268 11.43 17.64 1.74
N ALA A 269 11.37 16.35 2.08
CA ALA A 269 12.28 15.67 2.98
C ALA A 269 13.32 14.93 2.13
N VAL A 270 14.46 15.57 1.90
CA VAL A 270 15.60 14.93 1.21
C VAL A 270 16.34 14.06 2.21
N VAL A 271 16.18 12.74 2.11
CA VAL A 271 16.73 11.75 3.04
C VAL A 271 18.15 11.37 2.62
N PRO A 272 19.19 11.73 3.41
CA PRO A 272 20.56 11.40 3.05
C PRO A 272 20.80 9.89 3.01
N GLY A 273 21.57 9.45 2.02
CA GLY A 273 22.04 8.07 1.92
C GLY A 273 20.96 7.02 1.62
N GLN A 274 19.72 7.42 1.31
CA GLN A 274 18.67 6.47 0.98
C GLN A 274 19.02 5.54 -0.18
N LYS A 275 18.44 4.34 -0.16
CA LYS A 275 18.51 3.39 -1.28
C LYS A 275 17.18 3.31 -2.01
N ALA A 276 16.08 3.23 -1.27
CA ALA A 276 14.73 3.17 -1.81
C ALA A 276 13.69 3.55 -0.74
N ILE A 277 13.57 4.83 -0.36
CA ILE A 277 12.43 5.25 0.47
C ILE A 277 11.17 5.17 -0.37
N CYS A 278 10.35 4.17 -0.07
CA CYS A 278 9.18 3.84 -0.87
C CYS A 278 7.91 3.76 -0.02
N TRP A 279 7.97 3.09 1.13
CA TRP A 279 6.80 2.87 1.97
C TRP A 279 6.72 3.87 3.10
N LEU A 280 5.49 4.21 3.50
CA LEU A 280 5.27 5.11 4.62
C LEU A 280 4.00 4.81 5.40
N THR A 281 4.00 5.27 6.65
CA THR A 281 2.80 5.38 7.48
C THR A 281 2.86 6.65 8.33
N ILE A 282 1.73 7.05 8.90
CA ILE A 282 1.67 8.13 9.87
C ILE A 282 1.27 7.55 11.21
N SER A 283 2.10 7.78 12.23
CA SER A 283 1.83 7.30 13.58
C SER A 283 0.67 8.09 14.19
N PRO A 284 -0.42 7.42 14.62
CA PRO A 284 -1.53 8.10 15.28
C PRO A 284 -1.14 8.64 16.67
N ALA A 285 -0.10 8.12 17.30
CA ALA A 285 0.35 8.56 18.61
C ALA A 285 1.18 9.85 18.58
N THR A 286 2.01 10.04 17.55
CA THR A 286 2.92 11.19 17.45
C THR A 286 2.48 12.20 16.40
N GLY A 287 1.64 11.79 15.44
CA GLY A 287 1.28 12.61 14.27
C GLY A 287 2.43 12.78 13.27
N THR A 288 3.53 12.05 13.45
CA THR A 288 4.70 12.06 12.56
C THR A 288 4.63 10.93 11.56
N ALA A 289 5.23 11.14 10.39
CA ALA A 289 5.35 10.14 9.35
C ALA A 289 6.62 9.31 9.56
N PHE A 290 6.54 8.03 9.23
CA PHE A 290 7.67 7.10 9.23
C PHE A 290 7.85 6.54 7.83
N LEU A 291 9.06 6.66 7.31
CA LEU A 291 9.47 6.23 5.98
C LEU A 291 10.34 4.98 6.10
N ALA A 292 10.06 3.95 5.30
CA ALA A 292 10.84 2.72 5.25
C ALA A 292 11.70 2.67 3.97
N ASP A 293 12.95 2.23 4.13
CA ASP A 293 13.93 2.11 3.05
C ASP A 293 14.00 0.65 2.58
N GLY A 294 13.65 0.39 1.33
CA GLY A 294 13.66 -0.97 0.77
C GLY A 294 15.04 -1.57 0.59
N GLY A 295 16.11 -0.75 0.65
CA GLY A 295 17.49 -1.20 0.51
C GLY A 295 18.35 -1.01 1.75
N LEU A 296 17.79 -0.53 2.85
CA LEU A 296 18.46 -0.35 4.14
C LEU A 296 17.49 -0.69 5.27
N ASP A 297 17.90 -1.52 6.24
CA ASP A 297 17.05 -1.81 7.39
C ASP A 297 17.05 -0.62 8.36
N ARG A 298 16.18 0.35 8.09
CA ARG A 298 16.00 1.58 8.86
C ARG A 298 14.64 2.22 8.65
N LEU A 299 14.25 3.04 9.62
CA LEU A 299 13.08 3.93 9.53
C LEU A 299 13.50 5.39 9.71
N VAL A 300 12.93 6.29 8.91
CA VAL A 300 13.16 7.74 9.03
C VAL A 300 11.87 8.43 9.47
N GLU A 301 11.93 9.15 10.58
CA GLU A 301 10.81 9.94 11.10
C GLU A 301 10.82 11.34 10.49
N VAL A 302 9.68 11.77 9.97
CA VAL A 302 9.50 13.05 9.30
C VAL A 302 8.24 13.74 9.79
N SER A 303 8.30 15.06 9.98
CA SER A 303 7.13 15.89 10.21
C SER A 303 6.32 16.03 8.92
N PRO A 304 5.07 15.53 8.84
CA PRO A 304 4.28 15.59 7.62
C PRO A 304 3.77 17.01 7.30
N GLY A 305 3.87 17.97 8.23
CA GLY A 305 3.43 19.35 7.99
C GLY A 305 4.44 20.20 7.20
N ASN A 306 5.73 19.88 7.28
CA ASN A 306 6.81 20.69 6.71
C ASN A 306 8.01 19.88 6.22
N ALA A 307 7.87 18.55 6.14
CA ALA A 307 8.89 17.61 5.69
C ALA A 307 10.24 17.67 6.46
N THR A 308 10.24 18.18 7.70
CA THR A 308 11.46 18.18 8.53
C THR A 308 11.77 16.76 9.01
N ILE A 309 12.98 16.26 8.75
CA ILE A 309 13.48 15.00 9.32
C ILE A 309 13.70 15.19 10.82
N LEU A 310 13.07 14.33 11.63
CA LEU A 310 13.08 14.40 13.09
C LEU A 310 14.06 13.40 13.71
N GLY A 311 14.25 12.25 13.06
CA GLY A 311 15.13 11.20 13.54
C GLY A 311 15.20 10.02 12.60
N GLU A 312 16.07 9.07 12.94
CA GLU A 312 16.25 7.81 12.23
C GLU A 312 16.40 6.69 13.26
N ILE A 313 15.89 5.52 12.91
CA ILE A 313 15.99 4.30 13.69
C ILE A 313 16.78 3.31 12.84
N ASP A 314 18.00 3.01 13.27
CA ASP A 314 18.85 1.99 12.67
C ASP A 314 18.42 0.61 13.15
N LEU A 315 18.12 -0.28 12.20
CA LEU A 315 17.67 -1.65 12.44
C LEU A 315 18.65 -2.68 11.86
N SER A 316 19.78 -2.23 11.29
CA SER A 316 20.77 -3.06 10.59
C SER A 316 21.30 -4.25 11.39
N ALA A 317 21.21 -4.22 12.72
CA ALA A 317 21.54 -5.33 13.59
C ALA A 317 20.67 -6.59 13.36
N ASN A 318 19.48 -6.47 12.76
CA ASN A 318 18.64 -7.61 12.39
C ASN A 318 19.21 -8.40 11.20
N GLY A 319 20.02 -7.76 10.36
CA GLY A 319 20.58 -8.36 9.15
C GLY A 319 19.60 -8.43 7.97
N ASP A 320 18.45 -7.78 8.06
CA ASP A 320 17.42 -7.76 7.04
C ASP A 320 17.86 -6.97 5.79
N PRO A 321 17.36 -7.32 4.58
CA PRO A 321 17.74 -6.65 3.33
C PRO A 321 17.24 -5.19 3.21
N GLY A 322 16.30 -4.80 4.08
CA GLY A 322 15.52 -3.57 3.99
C GLY A 322 14.07 -3.82 4.40
N LEU A 323 13.29 -2.74 4.47
CA LEU A 323 11.91 -2.77 4.93
C LEU A 323 10.96 -2.43 3.78
N ILE A 324 9.95 -3.27 3.60
CA ILE A 324 8.85 -3.05 2.67
C ILE A 324 7.53 -3.08 3.43
N ASP A 325 6.69 -2.09 3.15
CA ASP A 325 5.43 -1.80 3.85
C ASP A 325 5.57 -1.56 5.36
N ILE A 326 4.72 -0.68 5.87
CA ILE A 326 4.75 -0.27 7.27
C ILE A 326 3.36 0.16 7.72
N GLY A 327 2.95 -0.32 8.90
CA GLY A 327 1.70 0.07 9.53
C GLY A 327 1.95 0.65 10.92
N ALA A 328 1.07 1.54 11.36
CA ALA A 328 1.11 2.11 12.71
C ALA A 328 -0.19 1.84 13.47
N ALA A 329 -0.06 1.45 14.75
CA ALA A 329 -1.20 1.31 15.66
C ALA A 329 -0.81 1.64 17.09
N GLY A 330 -1.54 2.58 17.69
CA GLY A 330 -1.17 3.12 19.00
C GLY A 330 0.21 3.79 18.92
N VAL A 331 1.12 3.38 19.81
CA VAL A 331 2.50 3.87 19.89
C VAL A 331 3.50 2.99 19.14
N PHE A 332 3.02 2.03 18.34
CA PHE A 332 3.88 1.05 17.67
C PHE A 332 3.80 1.17 16.15
N LEU A 333 4.96 0.95 15.53
CA LEU A 333 5.09 0.66 14.11
C LEU A 333 5.37 -0.83 13.94
N TYR A 334 4.88 -1.36 12.83
CA TYR A 334 5.11 -2.72 12.38
C TYR A 334 5.67 -2.59 10.97
N ALA A 335 6.96 -2.86 10.80
CA ALA A 335 7.65 -2.76 9.53
C ALA A 335 8.02 -4.15 9.03
N LEU A 336 7.58 -4.50 7.83
CA LEU A 336 7.82 -5.82 7.27
C LEU A 336 9.18 -5.82 6.57
N SER A 337 10.03 -6.81 6.89
CA SER A 337 11.08 -7.23 6.00
C SER A 337 10.64 -8.52 5.29
N PRO A 338 10.61 -8.54 3.95
CA PRO A 338 10.16 -9.72 3.21
C PRO A 338 11.14 -10.89 3.30
N GLY A 339 12.40 -10.67 3.71
CA GLY A 339 13.47 -11.65 3.56
C GLY A 339 14.01 -11.71 2.12
N ASN A 340 15.06 -12.49 1.88
CA ASN A 340 15.73 -12.56 0.57
C ASN A 340 16.09 -13.99 0.13
N GLY A 341 15.60 -15.00 0.85
CA GLY A 341 15.93 -16.42 0.64
C GLY A 341 17.19 -16.88 1.38
N THR A 342 17.93 -15.97 2.01
CA THR A 342 18.94 -16.28 3.03
C THR A 342 18.52 -15.76 4.42
N THR A 343 17.81 -14.63 4.45
CA THR A 343 17.02 -14.19 5.60
C THR A 343 15.54 -14.53 5.38
N ASP A 344 14.90 -14.93 6.47
CA ASP A 344 13.46 -15.21 6.51
C ASP A 344 12.66 -13.90 6.54
N ALA A 345 11.37 -13.98 6.22
CA ALA A 345 10.47 -12.85 6.37
C ALA A 345 10.24 -12.54 7.85
N ALA A 346 10.27 -11.27 8.22
CA ALA A 346 10.13 -10.83 9.61
C ALA A 346 9.35 -9.51 9.70
N VAL A 347 8.78 -9.24 10.87
CA VAL A 347 8.19 -7.93 11.19
C VAL A 347 8.92 -7.34 12.39
N THR A 348 9.48 -6.16 12.18
CA THR A 348 10.11 -5.37 13.23
C THR A 348 9.07 -4.49 13.89
N VAL A 349 8.90 -4.65 15.20
CA VAL A 349 8.04 -3.79 16.03
C VAL A 349 8.89 -2.69 16.64
N VAL A 350 8.49 -1.44 16.42
CA VAL A 350 9.21 -0.25 16.89
C VAL A 350 8.27 0.59 17.74
N SER A 351 8.75 1.05 18.90
CA SER A 351 8.02 2.00 19.73
C SER A 351 8.31 3.43 19.26
N THR A 352 7.28 4.16 18.84
CA THR A 352 7.40 5.58 18.43
C THR A 352 7.65 6.51 19.61
N LYS A 353 7.51 6.02 20.85
CA LYS A 353 7.80 6.79 22.06
C LYS A 353 9.28 6.76 22.42
N THR A 354 9.91 5.60 22.25
CA THR A 354 11.33 5.39 22.58
C THR A 354 12.23 5.46 21.36
N MET A 355 11.64 5.51 20.15
CA MET A 355 12.36 5.53 18.87
C MET A 355 13.33 4.36 18.75
N SER A 356 12.87 3.17 19.14
CA SER A 356 13.69 1.97 19.21
C SER A 356 12.88 0.72 18.85
N GLN A 357 13.56 -0.25 18.26
CA GLN A 357 13.04 -1.61 18.14
C GLN A 357 12.72 -2.18 19.53
N VAL A 358 11.56 -2.84 19.63
CA VAL A 358 11.12 -3.55 20.83
C VAL A 358 10.92 -5.05 20.57
N GLN A 359 10.78 -5.44 19.31
CA GLN A 359 10.69 -6.83 18.89
C GLN A 359 11.13 -6.97 17.43
N HIS A 360 11.72 -8.12 17.10
CA HIS A 360 11.89 -8.61 15.72
C HIS A 360 11.23 -9.99 15.66
N ALA A 361 10.18 -10.12 14.85
CA ALA A 361 9.31 -11.29 14.85
C ALA A 361 9.44 -12.04 13.53
N ASP A 362 10.02 -13.24 13.58
CA ASP A 362 10.14 -14.16 12.45
C ASP A 362 8.76 -14.72 12.02
N LEU A 363 8.50 -14.73 10.71
CA LEU A 363 7.26 -15.24 10.13
C LEU A 363 7.41 -16.63 9.47
N SER A 364 8.61 -17.22 9.47
CA SER A 364 8.88 -18.49 8.77
C SER A 364 8.00 -19.63 9.30
N GLY A 365 7.75 -19.65 10.62
CA GLY A 365 6.86 -20.63 11.27
C GLY A 365 5.40 -20.57 10.83
N LEU A 366 4.99 -19.45 10.22
CA LEU A 366 3.67 -19.24 9.63
C LEU A 366 3.69 -19.40 8.09
N GLY A 367 4.81 -19.80 7.51
CA GLY A 367 4.98 -19.91 6.06
C GLY A 367 5.33 -18.59 5.37
N GLY A 368 5.71 -17.56 6.12
CA GLY A 368 6.26 -16.33 5.53
C GLY A 368 7.51 -16.62 4.72
N SER A 369 7.57 -16.06 3.52
CA SER A 369 8.65 -16.28 2.56
C SER A 369 9.22 -14.95 2.05
N LYS A 370 10.26 -15.02 1.21
CA LYS A 370 10.79 -13.87 0.45
C LYS A 370 9.77 -13.15 -0.46
N SER A 371 8.56 -13.70 -0.55
CA SER A 371 7.41 -13.13 -1.25
C SER A 371 6.39 -12.51 -0.29
N ALA A 372 6.71 -12.32 0.99
CA ALA A 372 5.89 -11.54 1.90
C ALA A 372 5.79 -10.08 1.39
N GLN A 373 4.59 -9.52 1.37
CA GLN A 373 4.25 -8.20 0.84
C GLN A 373 3.10 -7.63 1.65
N GLY A 374 3.03 -6.30 1.74
CA GLY A 374 1.89 -5.66 2.36
C GLY A 374 1.89 -5.74 3.88
N ILE A 375 1.39 -4.70 4.54
CA ILE A 375 0.99 -4.82 5.94
C ILE A 375 -0.31 -4.05 6.19
N ALA A 376 -1.26 -4.68 6.87
CA ALA A 376 -2.44 -4.01 7.41
C ALA A 376 -2.66 -4.39 8.87
N ILE A 377 -3.37 -3.56 9.60
CA ILE A 377 -3.57 -3.70 11.04
C ILE A 377 -5.06 -3.53 11.35
N LEU A 378 -5.58 -4.39 12.24
CA LEU A 378 -6.92 -4.28 12.83
C LEU A 378 -6.92 -3.60 14.21
#